data_AF-A0A317FGC5-F1
#
_entry.id   AF-A0A317FGC5-F1
#
_cell.length_a   1.000
_cell.length_b   1.000
_cell.length_c   1.000
_cell.angle_alpha   90.00
_cell.angle_beta   90.00
_cell.angle_gamma   90.00
#
_symmetry.space_group_name_H-M   'P 1'
#
loop_
_entity.id
_entity.type
_entity.pdbx_description
1 polymer ?
#
loop_
_entity_poly.entity_id
_entity_poly.type
_entity_poly.pdbx_seq_one_letter_code
_entity_poly.pdbx_strand_id
1 'polypeptide(L)'
;MVGRFLWDGPVGLPILQPVMPDTATLYDTDWYAWTQDQAARLRELPPSQRPNGLDVEHLAEEVEDMGRSERKAAMSLMRNIATHLLKLEFHPDQQPRRHWQREVATWRADLELDFKASPSLRARREELFVDVWPQAWRVLNDSDGLDSPELLRCIAEAGVSAEVPYFDVDAQLLASGWYPPPRA
;
A
#
# COMPACT_ATOMS: atom_id res chain seq x y z
N MET A 1 72.79 -11.39 12.06
CA MET A 1 72.26 -11.63 10.69
C MET A 1 71.09 -12.60 10.87
N VAL A 2 69.89 -12.05 11.09
CA VAL A 2 68.70 -12.80 11.55
C VAL A 2 67.69 -12.89 10.41
N GLY A 3 67.11 -14.08 10.26
CA GLY A 3 66.46 -14.58 9.06
C GLY A 3 65.12 -13.95 8.68
N ARG A 4 64.78 -14.15 7.41
CA ARG A 4 63.53 -13.75 6.77
C ARG A 4 62.46 -14.80 7.10
N PHE A 5 61.50 -14.45 7.94
CA PHE A 5 60.33 -15.27 8.23
C PHE A 5 59.35 -15.15 7.06
N LEU A 6 59.12 -16.27 6.36
CA LEU A 6 57.98 -16.45 5.46
C LEU A 6 56.78 -16.85 6.34
N TRP A 7 55.74 -16.03 6.37
CA TRP A 7 54.44 -16.40 6.93
C TRP A 7 53.42 -16.43 5.78
N ASP A 8 53.02 -17.64 5.39
CA ASP A 8 51.86 -17.90 4.55
C ASP A 8 50.62 -17.98 5.45
N GLY A 9 49.90 -16.85 5.57
CA GLY A 9 48.59 -16.81 6.23
C GLY A 9 47.49 -17.41 5.32
N PRO A 10 46.38 -17.92 5.89
CA PRO A 10 45.34 -18.55 5.11
C PRO A 10 44.68 -17.55 4.17
N VAL A 11 44.56 -17.94 2.90
CA VAL A 11 43.83 -17.20 1.87
C VAL A 11 42.39 -17.04 2.35
N GLY A 12 42.04 -15.83 2.78
CA GLY A 12 40.68 -15.52 3.21
C GLY A 12 39.72 -15.81 2.06
N LEU A 13 38.73 -16.67 2.31
CA LEU A 13 37.60 -16.85 1.40
C LEU A 13 36.97 -15.46 1.17
N PRO A 14 36.64 -15.09 -0.09
CA PRO A 14 36.00 -13.82 -0.35
C PRO A 14 34.71 -13.76 0.47
N ILE A 15 34.59 -12.73 1.31
CA ILE A 15 33.33 -12.38 1.94
C ILE A 15 32.39 -12.12 0.77
N LEU A 16 31.47 -13.06 0.51
CA LEU A 16 30.33 -12.80 -0.35
C LEU A 16 29.53 -11.71 0.37
N GLN A 17 29.80 -10.45 0.02
CA GLN A 17 28.89 -9.39 0.39
C GLN A 17 27.55 -9.79 -0.23
N PRO A 18 26.46 -9.88 0.55
CA PRO A 18 25.15 -10.06 -0.04
C PRO A 18 25.00 -8.97 -1.09
N VAL A 19 24.68 -9.36 -2.33
CA VAL A 19 24.29 -8.41 -3.37
C VAL A 19 22.98 -7.80 -2.89
N MET A 20 23.08 -6.78 -2.05
CA MET A 20 21.95 -5.94 -1.70
C MET A 20 21.55 -5.23 -2.98
N PRO A 21 20.25 -5.12 -3.30
CA PRO A 21 19.82 -4.31 -4.43
C PRO A 21 20.45 -2.93 -4.29
N ASP A 22 20.98 -2.41 -5.40
CA ASP A 22 21.58 -1.09 -5.43
C ASP A 22 20.53 -0.08 -4.96
N THR A 23 20.73 0.55 -3.81
CA THR A 23 19.70 1.38 -3.16
C THR A 23 19.26 2.54 -4.04
N ALA A 24 20.13 2.99 -4.95
CA ALA A 24 19.79 3.96 -5.99
C ALA A 24 18.72 3.43 -6.96
N THR A 25 18.77 2.13 -7.30
CA THR A 25 17.76 1.51 -8.16
C THR A 25 16.44 1.33 -7.45
N LEU A 26 16.45 1.05 -6.14
CA LEU A 26 15.22 0.86 -5.36
C LEU A 26 14.42 2.16 -5.21
N TYR A 27 15.10 3.31 -5.11
CA TYR A 27 14.44 4.63 -5.05
C TYR A 27 13.51 4.88 -6.26
N ASP A 28 13.99 4.55 -7.47
CA ASP A 28 13.26 4.80 -8.72
C ASP A 28 12.26 3.68 -9.08
N THR A 29 12.50 2.46 -8.59
CA THR A 29 11.75 1.26 -9.01
C THR A 29 10.77 0.74 -7.97
N ASP A 30 10.99 1.03 -6.69
CA ASP A 30 10.14 0.60 -5.58
C ASP A 30 10.28 1.56 -4.39
N TRP A 31 9.60 2.69 -4.50
CA TRP A 31 9.65 3.76 -3.52
C TRP A 31 9.31 3.28 -2.10
N TYR A 32 8.22 2.51 -1.95
CA TYR A 32 7.84 1.96 -0.65
C TYR A 32 8.95 1.08 -0.07
N ALA A 33 9.49 0.11 -0.82
CA ALA A 33 10.56 -0.74 -0.32
C ALA A 33 11.81 0.09 0.04
N TRP A 34 12.13 1.11 -0.75
CA TRP A 34 13.24 2.01 -0.47
C TRP A 34 13.10 2.73 0.87
N THR A 35 11.93 3.31 1.16
CA THR A 35 11.70 3.99 2.45
C THR A 35 11.92 3.06 3.65
N GLN A 36 11.48 1.81 3.56
CA GLN A 36 11.63 0.83 4.65
C GLN A 36 13.11 0.42 4.82
N ASP A 37 13.80 0.15 3.72
CA ASP A 37 15.23 -0.21 3.73
C ASP A 37 16.11 0.92 4.27
N GLN A 38 15.89 2.17 3.84
CA GLN A 38 16.68 3.30 4.30
C GLN A 38 16.46 3.62 5.78
N ALA A 39 15.20 3.58 6.26
CA ALA A 39 14.91 3.74 7.67
C ALA A 39 15.60 2.66 8.53
N ALA A 40 15.59 1.40 8.08
CA ALA A 40 16.28 0.31 8.76
C ALA A 40 17.80 0.54 8.80
N ARG A 41 18.42 0.88 7.67
CA ARG A 41 19.86 1.14 7.58
C ARG A 41 20.31 2.29 8.48
N LEU A 42 19.53 3.38 8.53
CA LEU A 42 19.83 4.51 9.42
C LEU A 42 19.89 4.06 10.88
N ARG A 43 18.93 3.24 11.33
CA ARG A 43 18.90 2.70 12.70
C ARG A 43 20.07 1.75 13.00
N GLU A 44 20.47 0.95 12.01
CA GLU A 44 21.59 0.01 12.13
C GLU A 44 22.98 0.67 12.14
N LEU A 45 23.09 1.96 11.82
CA LEU A 45 24.38 2.67 11.83
C LEU A 45 25.03 2.64 13.22
N PRO A 46 26.25 2.08 13.35
CA PRO A 46 27.01 2.12 14.59
C PRO A 46 27.21 3.56 15.06
N PRO A 47 27.14 3.85 16.38
CA PRO A 47 27.33 5.21 16.89
C PRO A 47 28.63 5.89 16.42
N SER A 48 29.70 5.11 16.18
CA SER A 48 30.98 5.58 15.66
C SER A 48 30.98 5.97 14.18
N GLN A 49 29.96 5.55 13.42
CA GLN A 49 29.79 5.83 12.00
C GLN A 49 28.66 6.84 11.74
N ARG A 50 27.89 7.22 12.77
CA ARG A 50 26.86 8.25 12.66
C ARG A 50 27.52 9.60 12.37
N PRO A 51 27.12 10.33 11.32
CA PRO A 51 27.65 11.66 11.04
C PRO A 51 27.41 12.60 12.22
N ASN A 52 28.43 13.35 12.61
CA ASN A 52 28.32 14.30 13.72
C ASN A 52 27.22 15.34 13.46
N GLY A 53 26.32 15.49 14.42
CA GLY A 53 25.26 16.50 14.38
C GLY A 53 24.00 16.11 13.58
N LEU A 54 23.93 14.90 13.01
CA LEU A 54 22.69 14.38 12.44
C LEU A 54 21.91 13.57 13.47
N ASP A 55 20.61 13.87 13.56
CA ASP A 55 19.65 13.11 14.35
C ASP A 55 19.15 11.90 13.56
N VAL A 56 19.99 10.87 13.52
CA VAL A 56 19.78 9.66 12.70
C VAL A 56 18.46 8.95 13.04
N GLU A 57 18.03 8.98 14.31
CA GLU A 57 16.81 8.30 14.74
C GLU A 57 15.56 9.01 14.18
N HIS A 58 15.45 10.32 14.34
CA HIS A 58 14.33 11.08 13.77
C HIS A 58 14.36 11.07 12.24
N LEU A 59 15.54 11.11 11.60
CA LEU A 59 15.63 10.97 10.14
C LEU A 59 15.15 9.60 9.66
N ALA A 60 15.44 8.52 10.39
CA ALA A 60 14.93 7.20 10.06
C ALA A 60 13.41 7.14 10.19
N GLU A 61 12.85 7.76 11.23
CA GLU A 61 11.41 7.86 11.44
C GLU A 61 10.71 8.60 10.30
N GLU A 62 11.21 9.78 9.92
CA GLU A 62 10.64 10.58 8.82
C GLU A 62 10.66 9.81 7.49
N VAL A 63 11.76 9.13 7.17
CA VAL A 63 11.85 8.31 5.94
C VAL A 63 10.85 7.16 5.98
N GLU A 64 10.70 6.49 7.11
CA GLU A 64 9.70 5.43 7.29
C GLU A 64 8.27 5.98 7.17
N ASP A 65 8.02 7.18 7.70
CA ASP A 65 6.75 7.88 7.63
C ASP A 65 6.32 8.24 6.21
N MET A 66 7.27 8.56 5.33
CA MET A 66 6.99 8.73 3.91
C MET A 66 6.39 7.45 3.31
N GLY A 67 6.98 6.28 3.61
CA GLY A 67 6.44 4.98 3.19
C GLY A 67 5.11 4.63 3.84
N ARG A 68 4.94 4.94 5.13
CA ARG A 68 3.65 4.77 5.82
C ARG A 68 2.55 5.63 5.18
N SER A 69 2.89 6.83 4.74
CA SER A 69 1.96 7.76 4.10
C SER A 69 1.50 7.27 2.73
N GLU A 70 2.42 6.74 1.92
CA GLU A 70 2.08 6.05 0.65
C GLU A 70 1.14 4.87 0.87
N ARG A 71 1.45 3.99 1.83
CA ARG A 71 0.58 2.86 2.19
C ARG A 71 -0.82 3.35 2.59
N LYS A 72 -0.90 4.39 3.43
CA LYS A 72 -2.19 4.97 3.86
C LYS A 72 -2.97 5.59 2.69
N ALA A 73 -2.29 6.24 1.75
CA ALA A 73 -2.90 6.79 0.55
C ALA A 73 -3.53 5.69 -0.32
N ALA A 74 -2.78 4.64 -0.62
CA ALA A 74 -3.27 3.47 -1.36
C ALA A 74 -4.49 2.82 -0.66
N MET A 75 -4.42 2.64 0.66
CA MET A 75 -5.52 2.13 1.47
C MET A 75 -6.77 3.03 1.40
N SER A 76 -6.59 4.36 1.43
CA SER A 76 -7.69 5.33 1.30
C SER A 76 -8.36 5.26 -0.08
N LEU A 77 -7.57 5.13 -1.15
CA LEU A 77 -8.09 4.95 -2.52
C LEU A 77 -8.89 3.65 -2.63
N MET A 78 -8.35 2.53 -2.15
CA MET A 78 -9.06 1.24 -2.11
C MET A 78 -10.39 1.33 -1.36
N ARG A 79 -10.41 2.01 -0.21
CA ARG A 79 -11.62 2.25 0.58
C ARG A 79 -12.67 2.99 -0.23
N ASN A 80 -12.28 4.11 -0.85
CA ASN A 80 -13.19 4.96 -1.60
C ASN A 80 -13.76 4.22 -2.82
N ILE A 81 -12.91 3.47 -3.53
CA ILE A 81 -13.33 2.61 -4.64
C ILE A 81 -14.37 1.59 -4.16
N ALA A 82 -14.07 0.82 -3.11
CA ALA A 82 -14.98 -0.20 -2.57
C ALA A 82 -16.32 0.40 -2.12
N THR A 83 -16.29 1.51 -1.38
CA THR A 83 -17.47 2.25 -0.96
C THR A 83 -18.34 2.64 -2.17
N HIS A 84 -17.73 3.16 -3.25
CA HIS A 84 -18.49 3.57 -4.44
C HIS A 84 -18.95 2.40 -5.28
N LEU A 85 -18.21 1.29 -5.34
CA LEU A 85 -18.69 0.06 -5.99
C LEU A 85 -19.92 -0.51 -5.27
N LEU A 86 -19.96 -0.47 -3.93
CA LEU A 86 -21.16 -0.83 -3.17
C LEU A 86 -22.33 0.10 -3.47
N LYS A 87 -22.11 1.42 -3.52
CA LYS A 87 -23.15 2.38 -3.95
C LYS A 87 -23.65 2.10 -5.38
N LEU A 88 -22.73 1.80 -6.30
CA LEU A 88 -23.08 1.48 -7.68
C LEU A 88 -23.93 0.21 -7.80
N GLU A 89 -23.72 -0.78 -6.95
CA GLU A 89 -24.48 -2.03 -6.98
C GLU A 89 -25.83 -1.90 -6.27
N PHE A 90 -25.86 -1.27 -5.09
CA PHE A 90 -26.98 -1.39 -4.16
C PHE A 90 -27.79 -0.11 -3.99
N HIS A 91 -27.32 1.05 -4.45
CA HIS A 91 -28.04 2.29 -4.24
C HIS A 91 -29.32 2.34 -5.10
N PRO A 92 -30.48 2.67 -4.52
CA PRO A 92 -31.77 2.64 -5.24
C PRO A 92 -31.87 3.72 -6.32
N ASP A 93 -31.26 4.88 -6.09
CA ASP A 93 -31.19 5.95 -7.11
C ASP A 93 -30.02 5.70 -8.07
N GLN A 94 -30.34 5.75 -9.37
CA GLN A 94 -29.36 5.61 -10.45
C GLN A 94 -28.82 6.95 -10.97
N GLN A 95 -29.41 8.09 -10.58
CA GLN A 95 -28.94 9.42 -11.00
C GLN A 95 -27.44 9.67 -10.71
N PRO A 96 -26.91 9.38 -9.51
CA PRO A 96 -25.49 9.65 -9.20
C PRO A 96 -24.52 8.62 -9.81
N ARG A 97 -25.02 7.56 -10.46
CA ARG A 97 -24.19 6.45 -10.98
C ARG A 97 -23.02 6.93 -11.84
N ARG A 98 -23.27 7.85 -12.78
CA ARG A 98 -22.22 8.40 -13.67
C ARG A 98 -21.14 9.18 -12.90
N HIS A 99 -21.52 9.83 -11.81
CA HIS A 99 -20.59 10.56 -10.96
C HIS A 99 -19.69 9.59 -10.20
N TRP A 100 -20.27 8.59 -9.54
CA TRP A 100 -19.50 7.57 -8.81
C TRP A 100 -18.59 6.74 -9.73
N GLN A 101 -19.03 6.39 -10.94
CA GLN A 101 -18.18 5.70 -11.92
C GLN A 101 -16.94 6.53 -12.28
N ARG A 102 -17.09 7.85 -12.40
CA ARG A 102 -15.98 8.77 -12.67
C ARG A 102 -15.01 8.84 -11.51
N GLU A 103 -15.51 8.94 -10.28
CA GLU A 103 -14.64 8.95 -9.08
C GLU A 103 -13.87 7.65 -8.93
N VAL A 104 -14.53 6.50 -9.11
CA VAL A 104 -13.87 5.19 -9.13
C VAL A 104 -12.79 5.12 -10.20
N ALA A 105 -13.06 5.63 -11.41
CA ALA A 105 -12.07 5.64 -12.49
C ALA A 105 -10.83 6.49 -12.11
N THR A 106 -11.04 7.67 -11.52
CA THR A 106 -9.96 8.52 -11.03
C THR A 106 -9.14 7.81 -9.96
N TRP A 107 -9.77 7.28 -8.91
CA TRP A 107 -9.04 6.61 -7.83
C TRP A 107 -8.30 5.35 -8.27
N ARG A 108 -8.84 4.60 -9.24
CA ARG A 108 -8.13 3.47 -9.84
C ARG A 108 -6.88 3.93 -10.60
N ALA A 109 -6.96 5.04 -11.33
CA ALA A 109 -5.82 5.59 -12.03
C ALA A 109 -4.72 6.07 -11.06
N ASP A 110 -5.11 6.79 -10.00
CA ASP A 110 -4.18 7.24 -8.97
C ASP A 110 -3.52 6.04 -8.26
N LEU A 111 -4.31 5.04 -7.88
CA LEU A 111 -3.80 3.84 -7.21
C LEU A 111 -2.87 3.02 -8.11
N GLU A 112 -3.13 2.98 -9.41
CA GLU A 112 -2.24 2.31 -10.36
C GLU A 112 -0.89 3.05 -10.49
N LEU A 113 -0.89 4.38 -10.40
CA LEU A 113 0.36 5.17 -10.37
C LEU A 113 1.16 4.87 -9.10
N ASP A 114 0.51 4.87 -7.93
CA ASP A 114 1.14 4.53 -6.65
C ASP A 114 1.74 3.12 -6.70
N PHE A 115 0.98 2.15 -7.22
CA PHE A 115 1.43 0.77 -7.36
C PHE A 115 2.54 0.56 -8.39
N LYS A 116 2.62 1.40 -9.41
CA LYS A 116 3.72 1.37 -10.37
C LYS A 116 5.01 1.91 -9.74
N ALA A 117 4.92 2.93 -8.90
CA ALA A 117 6.06 3.48 -8.17
C ALA A 117 6.50 2.57 -7.01
N SER A 118 5.58 1.76 -6.47
CA SER A 118 5.81 0.88 -5.32
C SER A 118 5.34 -0.57 -5.59
N PRO A 119 6.03 -1.36 -6.43
CA PRO A 119 5.65 -2.74 -6.73
C PRO A 119 5.55 -3.66 -5.51
N SER A 120 6.40 -3.49 -4.50
CA SER A 120 6.32 -4.22 -3.23
C SER A 120 5.03 -3.91 -2.45
N LEU A 121 4.53 -2.67 -2.54
CA LEU A 121 3.23 -2.28 -1.97
C LEU A 121 2.09 -2.92 -2.76
N ARG A 122 2.17 -2.93 -4.10
CA ARG A 122 1.20 -3.62 -4.97
C ARG A 122 1.13 -5.12 -4.68
N ALA A 123 2.26 -5.76 -4.39
CA ALA A 123 2.30 -7.18 -4.06
C ALA A 123 1.45 -7.50 -2.82
N ARG A 124 1.26 -6.53 -1.92
CA ARG A 124 0.46 -6.64 -0.69
C ARG A 124 -0.98 -6.16 -0.85
N ARG A 125 -1.43 -5.82 -2.06
CA ARG A 125 -2.78 -5.24 -2.31
C ARG A 125 -3.95 -6.03 -1.70
N GLU A 126 -3.86 -7.36 -1.68
CA GLU A 126 -4.89 -8.21 -1.07
C GLU A 126 -4.94 -8.06 0.45
N GLU A 127 -3.77 -8.10 1.11
CA GLU A 127 -3.62 -7.83 2.55
C GLU A 127 -4.15 -6.44 2.89
N LEU A 128 -3.73 -5.42 2.13
CA LEU A 128 -4.19 -4.04 2.33
C LEU A 128 -5.70 -3.92 2.17
N PHE A 129 -6.29 -4.64 1.21
CA PHE A 129 -7.73 -4.58 0.99
C PHE A 129 -8.52 -5.24 2.12
N VAL A 130 -8.04 -6.36 2.66
CA VAL A 130 -8.60 -7.00 3.85
C VAL A 130 -8.61 -6.01 5.04
N ASP A 131 -7.51 -5.31 5.28
CA ASP A 131 -7.39 -4.31 6.36
C ASP A 131 -8.34 -3.11 6.17
N VAL A 132 -8.59 -2.73 4.91
CA VAL A 132 -9.40 -1.57 4.55
C VAL A 132 -10.90 -1.87 4.50
N TRP A 133 -11.28 -3.10 4.18
CA TRP A 133 -12.67 -3.47 3.94
C TRP A 133 -13.64 -3.08 5.07
N PRO A 134 -13.36 -3.34 6.36
CA PRO A 134 -14.22 -2.89 7.45
C PRO A 134 -14.39 -1.37 7.53
N GLN A 135 -13.42 -0.61 7.01
CA GLN A 135 -13.49 0.84 6.96
C GLN A 135 -14.41 1.32 5.85
N ALA A 136 -14.38 0.68 4.68
CA ALA A 136 -15.31 0.98 3.58
C ALA A 136 -16.76 0.75 4.04
N TRP A 137 -16.98 -0.29 4.84
CA TRP A 137 -18.26 -0.55 5.52
C TRP A 137 -18.64 0.56 6.50
N ARG A 138 -17.72 1.02 7.35
CA ARG A 138 -17.98 2.14 8.28
C ARG A 138 -18.36 3.41 7.54
N VAL A 139 -17.63 3.78 6.47
CA VAL A 139 -17.95 4.96 5.66
C VAL A 139 -19.36 4.90 5.08
N LEU A 140 -19.84 3.72 4.69
CA LEU A 140 -21.22 3.55 4.21
C LEU A 140 -22.28 3.65 5.31
N ASN A 141 -21.95 3.29 6.55
CA ASN A 141 -22.89 3.41 7.68
C ASN A 141 -22.87 4.81 8.31
N ASP A 142 -21.71 5.48 8.30
CA ASP A 142 -21.47 6.78 8.92
C ASP A 142 -21.83 7.96 7.99
N SER A 143 -22.19 7.70 6.74
CA SER A 143 -22.68 8.75 5.85
C SER A 143 -24.03 9.25 6.36
N ASP A 144 -24.01 10.34 7.14
CA ASP A 144 -25.12 11.06 7.77
C ASP A 144 -26.25 11.47 6.78
N GLY A 145 -26.99 10.49 6.23
CA GLY A 145 -28.21 10.69 5.45
C GLY A 145 -28.05 10.84 3.92
N LEU A 146 -26.86 10.59 3.35
CA LEU A 146 -26.68 10.55 1.89
C LEU A 146 -26.85 9.16 1.27
N ASP A 147 -26.68 8.10 2.07
CA ASP A 147 -26.92 6.72 1.67
C ASP A 147 -28.17 6.20 2.40
N SER A 148 -29.19 5.85 1.61
CA SER A 148 -30.55 5.50 2.07
C SER A 148 -30.54 4.28 3.02
N PRO A 149 -31.38 4.20 4.07
CA PRO A 149 -31.62 2.96 4.83
C PRO A 149 -31.90 1.74 3.92
N GLU A 150 -32.47 1.99 2.75
CA GLU A 150 -32.69 1.04 1.68
C GLU A 150 -31.39 0.46 1.10
N LEU A 151 -30.32 1.26 0.97
CA LEU A 151 -28.98 0.78 0.56
C LEU A 151 -28.50 -0.28 1.55
N LEU A 152 -28.49 0.06 2.85
CA LEU A 152 -28.00 -0.83 3.90
C LEU A 152 -28.85 -2.11 3.98
N ARG A 153 -30.17 -2.00 3.77
CA ARG A 153 -31.06 -3.16 3.66
C ARG A 153 -30.68 -4.05 2.48
N CYS A 154 -30.50 -3.50 1.28
CA CYS A 154 -30.13 -4.26 0.08
C CYS A 154 -28.77 -4.96 0.23
N ILE A 155 -27.79 -4.28 0.85
CA ILE A 155 -26.48 -4.83 1.16
C ILE A 155 -26.60 -6.02 2.14
N ALA A 156 -27.40 -5.87 3.21
CA ALA A 156 -27.64 -6.93 4.17
C ALA A 156 -28.37 -8.14 3.57
N GLU A 157 -29.38 -7.91 2.72
CA GLU A 157 -30.11 -8.96 1.99
C GLU A 157 -29.20 -9.73 1.01
N ALA A 158 -28.18 -9.07 0.47
CA ALA A 158 -27.17 -9.69 -0.36
C ALA A 158 -26.11 -10.47 0.43
N GLY A 159 -26.18 -10.47 1.76
CA GLY A 159 -25.25 -11.18 2.64
C GLY A 159 -23.86 -10.55 2.69
N VAL A 160 -23.72 -9.30 2.27
CA VAL A 160 -22.45 -8.56 2.37
C VAL A 160 -22.20 -8.22 3.84
N SER A 161 -20.98 -8.45 4.33
CA SER A 161 -20.60 -8.17 5.72
C SER A 161 -19.29 -7.41 5.81
N ALA A 162 -19.02 -6.82 6.97
CA ALA A 162 -17.76 -6.13 7.25
C ALA A 162 -16.57 -7.09 7.46
N GLU A 163 -16.80 -8.38 7.61
CA GLU A 163 -15.76 -9.37 7.98
C GLU A 163 -15.00 -9.91 6.76
N VAL A 164 -15.68 -10.05 5.63
CA VAL A 164 -15.12 -10.65 4.41
C VAL A 164 -15.26 -9.66 3.26
N PRO A 165 -14.15 -9.32 2.56
CA PRO A 165 -14.22 -8.46 1.40
C PRO A 165 -15.18 -8.99 0.34
N TYR A 166 -16.08 -8.14 -0.12
CA TYR A 166 -17.09 -8.51 -1.11
C TYR A 166 -16.54 -8.55 -2.54
N PHE A 167 -15.59 -7.66 -2.84
CA PHE A 167 -15.01 -7.54 -4.18
C PHE A 167 -13.70 -8.30 -4.29
N ASP A 168 -13.48 -8.96 -5.42
CA ASP A 168 -12.17 -9.45 -5.80
C ASP A 168 -11.24 -8.27 -6.11
N VAL A 169 -10.00 -8.30 -5.59
CA VAL A 169 -9.09 -7.15 -5.72
C VAL A 169 -8.72 -6.90 -7.18
N ASP A 170 -8.35 -7.93 -7.92
CA ASP A 170 -7.82 -7.74 -9.28
C ASP A 170 -8.93 -7.70 -10.33
N ALA A 171 -9.91 -8.60 -10.23
CA ALA A 171 -10.99 -8.72 -11.19
C ALA A 171 -12.05 -7.63 -11.06
N GLN A 172 -12.16 -6.99 -9.89
CA GLN A 172 -13.25 -6.07 -9.59
C GLN A 172 -12.78 -4.74 -9.02
N LEU A 173 -12.05 -4.73 -7.90
CA LEU A 173 -11.63 -3.48 -7.24
C LEU A 173 -10.72 -2.65 -8.16
N LEU A 174 -9.69 -3.28 -8.75
CA LEU A 174 -8.68 -2.60 -9.58
C LEU A 174 -9.03 -2.58 -11.08
N ALA A 175 -10.01 -3.36 -11.52
CA ALA A 175 -10.35 -3.47 -12.93
C ALA A 175 -10.98 -2.20 -13.51
N SER A 176 -10.20 -1.37 -14.24
CA SER A 176 -10.59 -0.04 -14.73
C SER A 176 -11.90 0.02 -15.54
N GLY A 177 -12.28 -1.06 -16.23
CA GLY A 177 -13.50 -1.14 -17.04
C GLY A 177 -14.68 -1.85 -16.35
N TRP A 178 -14.47 -2.40 -15.16
CA TRP A 178 -15.51 -3.17 -14.48
C TRP A 178 -16.28 -2.31 -13.49
N TYR A 179 -17.60 -2.45 -13.52
CA TYR A 179 -18.54 -1.87 -12.56
C TYR A 179 -19.67 -2.88 -12.31
N PRO A 180 -20.15 -3.02 -11.08
CA PRO A 180 -21.24 -3.93 -10.79
C PRO A 180 -22.53 -3.47 -11.48
N PRO A 181 -23.38 -4.39 -11.96
CA PRO A 181 -24.72 -4.04 -12.41
C PRO A 181 -25.54 -3.51 -11.21
N PRO A 182 -26.47 -2.56 -11.41
CA PRO A 182 -27.42 -2.20 -10.37
C PRO A 182 -28.26 -3.42 -10.00
N ARG A 183 -28.45 -3.69 -8.70
CA ARG A 183 -29.45 -4.65 -8.25
C ARG A 183 -30.84 -4.01 -8.28
N ALA A 184 -31.80 -4.74 -8.83
CA ALA A 184 -33.21 -4.36 -8.91
C ALA A 184 -33.95 -4.70 -7.61
#